data_AF-A0A7C1RI83-F1
#
_entry.id   AF-A0A7C1RI83-F1
#
_cell.length_a   1.000
_cell.length_b   1.000
_cell.length_c   1.000
_cell.angle_alpha   90.00
_cell.angle_beta   90.00
_cell.angle_gamma   90.00
#
_symmetry.space_group_name_H-M   'P 1'
#
loop_
_entity.id
_entity.type
_entity.pdbx_description
1 polymer ?
#
loop_
_entity_poly.entity_id
_entity_poly.type
_entity_poly.pdbx_seq_one_letter_code
_entity_poly.pdbx_strand_id
1 'polypeptide(L)'
;AARKLIANLADGTFRPALPKALLQILGEYPPGTLVRLENNEVGVITGRPVRARGPFVQIVFDASGKSSDARLERDTSVPYFGIQALEEPDIMPSMNFSSMWGFPD
;
A
#
# COMPACT_ATOMS: atom_id res chain seq x y z
N ALA A 1 6.49 0.69 15.34
CA ALA A 1 7.36 -0.49 15.52
C ALA A 1 8.40 -0.64 14.39
N ALA A 2 8.03 -0.56 13.11
CA ALA A 2 8.92 -0.77 11.95
C ALA A 2 10.23 0.04 11.96
N ARG A 3 10.19 1.33 12.32
CA ARG A 3 11.41 2.18 12.41
C ARG A 3 12.47 1.65 13.37
N LYS A 4 12.07 1.07 14.50
CA LYS A 4 13.01 0.45 15.47
C LYS A 4 13.57 -0.88 14.94
N LEU A 5 12.78 -1.64 14.18
CA LEU A 5 13.22 -2.90 13.59
C LEU A 5 14.25 -2.65 12.48
N ILE A 6 13.98 -1.73 11.54
CA ILE A 6 14.93 -1.40 10.45
C ILE A 6 16.25 -0.86 11.00
N ALA A 7 16.22 -0.15 12.14
CA ALA A 7 17.43 0.30 12.83
C ALA A 7 18.28 -0.84 13.41
N ASN A 8 17.65 -1.95 13.82
CA ASN A 8 18.29 -3.02 14.59
C ASN A 8 18.57 -4.31 13.78
N LEU A 9 18.11 -4.39 12.52
CA LEU A 9 18.28 -5.56 11.63
C LEU A 9 19.65 -5.64 10.93
N ALA A 10 20.50 -4.61 11.07
CA ALA A 10 21.89 -4.69 10.63
C ALA A 10 22.72 -5.59 11.57
N ASP A 11 23.89 -6.01 11.13
CA ASP A 11 24.95 -6.78 11.81
C ASP A 11 25.50 -6.19 13.14
N GLY A 12 24.67 -5.47 13.90
CA GLY A 12 25.02 -4.67 15.07
C GLY A 12 25.48 -3.25 14.71
N THR A 13 25.78 -2.97 13.44
CA THR A 13 26.21 -1.64 13.00
C THR A 13 25.01 -0.76 12.70
N PHE A 14 24.61 0.11 13.64
CA PHE A 14 23.56 1.09 13.37
C PHE A 14 24.01 2.10 12.32
N ARG A 15 23.43 2.00 11.11
CA ARG A 15 23.64 2.94 10.00
C ARG A 15 22.39 3.80 9.86
N PRO A 16 22.27 4.95 10.54
CA PRO A 16 21.04 5.76 10.58
C PRO A 16 20.57 6.24 9.19
N ALA A 17 21.48 6.30 8.22
CA ALA A 17 21.14 6.60 6.82
C ALA A 17 20.22 5.56 6.19
N LEU A 18 20.32 4.27 6.56
CA LEU A 18 19.51 3.20 5.96
C LEU A 18 18.03 3.28 6.38
N PRO A 19 17.66 3.29 7.68
CA PRO A 19 16.26 3.48 8.07
C PRO A 19 15.69 4.78 7.55
N LYS A 20 16.47 5.86 7.51
CA LYS A 20 16.04 7.15 6.99
C LYS A 20 15.73 7.07 5.49
N ALA A 21 16.61 6.48 4.69
CA ALA A 21 16.40 6.30 3.26
C ALA A 21 15.20 5.39 2.99
N LEU A 22 15.05 4.28 3.72
CA LEU A 22 13.89 3.41 3.58
C LEU A 22 12.58 4.15 3.88
N LEU A 23 12.51 4.89 4.99
CA LEU A 23 11.31 5.66 5.34
C LEU A 23 11.00 6.75 4.31
N GLN A 24 12.02 7.43 3.79
CA GLN A 24 11.83 8.42 2.72
C GLN A 24 11.28 7.79 1.44
N ILE A 25 11.77 6.60 1.11
CA ILE A 25 11.38 5.89 -0.10
C ILE A 25 9.97 5.29 0.04
N LEU A 26 9.67 4.68 1.18
CA LEU A 26 8.39 4.01 1.43
C LEU A 26 7.24 4.99 1.66
N GLY A 27 7.55 6.17 2.21
CA GLY A 27 6.54 7.16 2.57
C GLY A 27 5.63 6.68 3.69
N GLU A 28 4.51 7.38 3.85
CA GLU A 28 3.47 7.05 4.85
C GLU A 28 2.72 5.76 4.49
N TYR A 29 2.54 5.54 3.19
CA TYR A 29 1.67 4.51 2.63
C TYR A 29 2.48 3.60 1.69
N PRO A 30 3.24 2.63 2.24
CA PRO A 30 4.10 1.76 1.45
C PRO A 30 3.31 0.75 0.61
N PRO A 31 3.90 0.22 -0.49
CA PRO A 31 3.34 -0.92 -1.20
C PRO A 31 3.10 -2.12 -0.28
N GLY A 32 1.96 -2.78 -0.45
CA GLY A 32 1.48 -3.87 0.40
C GLY A 32 0.55 -3.42 1.54
N THR A 33 0.42 -2.12 1.81
CA THR A 33 -0.53 -1.61 2.80
C THR A 33 -1.96 -1.69 2.29
N LEU A 34 -2.87 -2.22 3.10
CA LEU A 34 -4.30 -2.19 2.86
C LEU A 34 -4.88 -0.84 3.32
N VAL A 35 -5.69 -0.23 2.47
CA VAL A 35 -6.32 1.08 2.73
C VAL A 35 -7.77 1.07 2.29
N ARG A 36 -8.56 1.88 2.99
CA ARG A 36 -9.91 2.28 2.59
C ARG A 36 -9.84 3.61 1.87
N LEU A 37 -10.50 3.70 0.72
CA LEU A 37 -10.61 4.92 -0.06
C LEU A 37 -11.87 5.70 0.33
N GLU A 38 -11.90 6.99 -0.01
CA GLU A 38 -13.04 7.90 0.28
C GLU A 38 -14.38 7.41 -0.32
N ASN A 39 -14.35 6.63 -1.40
CA ASN A 39 -15.53 6.00 -1.99
C ASN A 39 -15.95 4.68 -1.33
N ASN A 40 -15.34 4.31 -0.19
CA ASN A 40 -15.50 3.04 0.53
C ASN A 40 -14.93 1.79 -0.15
N GLU A 41 -14.25 1.90 -1.30
CA GLU A 41 -13.48 0.78 -1.82
C GLU A 41 -12.32 0.45 -0.87
N VAL A 42 -11.93 -0.82 -0.83
CA VAL A 42 -10.75 -1.27 -0.11
C VAL A 42 -9.75 -1.82 -1.11
N GLY A 43 -8.50 -1.40 -0.99
CA GLY A 43 -7.46 -1.84 -1.89
C GLY A 43 -6.09 -1.94 -1.24
N VAL A 44 -5.17 -2.55 -1.97
CA VAL A 44 -3.76 -2.65 -1.58
C VAL A 44 -2.92 -1.67 -2.38
N ILE A 45 -2.02 -0.98 -1.71
CA ILE A 45 -1.07 -0.08 -2.36
C ILE A 45 -0.09 -0.92 -3.18
N THR A 46 0.05 -0.58 -4.45
CA THR A 46 0.97 -1.26 -5.38
C THR A 46 2.02 -0.30 -5.95
N GLY A 47 1.72 0.99 -5.97
CA GLY A 47 2.63 2.04 -6.43
C GLY A 47 2.83 3.12 -5.38
N ARG A 48 4.08 3.58 -5.26
CA ARG A 48 4.44 4.74 -4.43
C ARG A 48 4.00 6.05 -5.12
N PRO A 49 3.89 7.16 -4.37
CA PRO A 49 3.72 8.48 -4.96
C PRO A 49 4.77 8.77 -6.03
N VAL A 50 4.35 9.29 -7.18
CA VAL A 50 5.24 9.75 -8.25
C VAL A 50 4.91 11.20 -8.59
N ARG A 51 5.88 12.10 -8.41
CA ARG A 51 5.72 13.55 -8.61
C ARG A 51 4.58 14.11 -7.75
N ALA A 52 3.56 14.72 -8.37
CA ALA A 52 2.41 15.31 -7.70
C ALA A 52 1.23 14.33 -7.52
N ARG A 53 1.40 13.05 -7.89
CA ARG A 53 0.36 12.02 -7.71
C ARG A 53 0.50 11.35 -6.35
N GLY A 54 -0.62 10.86 -5.84
CA GLY A 54 -0.67 10.01 -4.66
C GLY A 54 -0.12 8.60 -4.96
N PRO A 55 -0.09 7.71 -3.97
CA PRO A 55 0.11 6.28 -4.22
C PRO A 55 -0.94 5.70 -5.17
N PHE A 56 -0.63 4.55 -5.76
CA PHE A 56 -1.55 3.78 -6.61
C PHE A 56 -2.06 2.55 -5.87
N VAL A 57 -3.36 2.32 -5.96
CA VAL A 57 -4.08 1.28 -5.21
C VAL A 57 -4.74 0.31 -6.18
N GLN A 58 -4.55 -0.99 -5.99
CA GLN A 58 -5.32 -2.03 -6.67
C GLN A 58 -6.49 -2.46 -5.78
N ILE A 59 -7.70 -2.46 -6.33
CA ILE A 59 -8.91 -2.76 -5.55
C ILE A 59 -8.98 -4.25 -5.20
N VAL A 60 -9.26 -4.51 -3.93
CA VAL A 60 -9.50 -5.85 -3.35
C VAL A 60 -11.00 -6.03 -3.11
N PHE A 61 -11.66 -5.01 -2.56
CA PHE A 61 -13.12 -4.98 -2.39
C PHE A 61 -13.71 -3.71 -3.00
N ASP A 62 -14.80 -3.87 -3.73
CA ASP A 62 -15.56 -2.72 -4.22
C ASP A 62 -16.25 -1.97 -3.07
N ALA A 63 -16.90 -0.84 -3.38
CA ALA A 63 -17.60 -0.02 -2.41
C ALA A 63 -18.77 -0.74 -1.69
N SER A 64 -19.23 -1.88 -2.22
CA SER A 64 -20.25 -2.74 -1.60
C SER A 64 -19.65 -3.82 -0.69
N GLY A 65 -18.32 -3.94 -0.64
CA GLY A 65 -17.60 -4.96 0.12
C GLY A 65 -17.43 -6.29 -0.62
N LYS A 66 -17.77 -6.36 -1.91
CA LYS A 66 -17.59 -7.58 -2.70
C LYS A 66 -16.15 -7.65 -3.22
N SER A 67 -15.57 -8.85 -3.19
CA SER A 67 -14.24 -9.11 -3.75
C SER A 67 -14.20 -8.71 -5.23
N SER A 68 -13.19 -7.93 -5.60
CA SER A 68 -12.93 -7.52 -6.97
C SER A 68 -11.97 -8.50 -7.62
N ASP A 69 -12.44 -9.22 -8.65
CA ASP A 69 -11.58 -10.05 -9.49
C ASP A 69 -10.91 -9.24 -10.62
N ALA A 70 -11.32 -7.97 -10.79
CA ALA A 70 -10.81 -7.09 -11.82
C ALA A 70 -9.59 -6.29 -11.32
N ARG A 71 -8.59 -6.16 -12.20
CA ARG A 71 -7.42 -5.30 -12.01
C ARG A 71 -7.81 -3.82 -12.15
N LEU A 72 -8.35 -3.25 -11.08
CA LEU A 72 -8.78 -1.86 -11.03
C LEU A 72 -7.75 -1.04 -10.24
N GLU A 73 -7.01 -0.18 -10.96
CA GLU A 73 -6.08 0.76 -10.36
C GLU A 73 -6.76 2.10 -10.05
N ARG A 74 -6.50 2.64 -8.86
CA ARG A 74 -6.88 4.00 -8.46
C ARG A 74 -5.65 4.86 -8.21
N ASP A 75 -5.67 6.08 -8.75
CA ASP A 75 -4.75 7.15 -8.37
C ASP A 75 -5.35 7.92 -7.19
N THR A 76 -4.72 7.85 -6.02
CA THR A 76 -5.28 8.47 -4.81
C THR A 76 -5.09 10.00 -4.76
N SER A 77 -4.51 10.62 -5.79
CA SER A 77 -4.58 12.08 -5.96
C SER A 77 -5.96 12.55 -6.45
N VAL A 78 -6.79 11.65 -6.97
CA VAL A 78 -8.18 11.93 -7.30
C VAL A 78 -8.98 11.96 -5.99
N PRO A 79 -9.68 13.06 -5.64
CA PRO A 79 -10.36 13.18 -4.34
C PRO A 79 -11.34 12.05 -4.03
N TYR A 80 -12.04 11.53 -5.04
CA TYR A 80 -12.97 10.40 -4.89
C TYR A 80 -12.28 9.08 -4.52
N PHE A 81 -10.98 8.96 -4.79
CA PHE A 81 -10.14 7.81 -4.44
C PHE A 81 -9.07 8.16 -3.40
N GLY A 82 -9.25 9.27 -2.66
CA GLY A 82 -8.33 9.64 -1.58
C GLY A 82 -8.24 8.52 -0.54
N ILE A 83 -7.11 8.42 0.15
CA ILE A 83 -6.96 7.47 1.26
C ILE A 83 -7.71 8.02 2.47
N GLN A 84 -8.74 7.31 2.92
CA GLN A 84 -9.53 7.64 4.09
C GLN A 84 -8.86 7.11 5.36
N ALA A 85 -8.45 5.83 5.35
CA ALA A 85 -7.88 5.16 6.50
C ALA A 85 -7.03 3.94 6.10
N LEU A 86 -6.17 3.48 7.03
CA LEU A 86 -5.60 2.14 6.97
C LEU A 86 -6.72 1.12 7.22
N GLU A 87 -6.73 0.05 6.42
CA GLU A 87 -7.66 -1.05 6.61
C GLU A 87 -6.94 -2.19 7.33
N GLU A 88 -7.42 -2.56 8.52
CA GLU A 88 -6.86 -3.62 9.36
C GLU A 88 -7.88 -4.76 9.51
N PRO A 89 -7.95 -5.69 8.54
CA PRO A 89 -8.89 -6.78 8.62
C PRO A 89 -8.43 -7.84 9.62
N ASP A 90 -9.36 -8.43 10.38
CA ASP A 90 -9.08 -9.56 11.30
C ASP A 90 -8.46 -10.76 10.56
N ILE A 91 -8.89 -10.97 9.31
CA ILE A 91 -8.36 -11.98 8.40
C ILE A 91 -7.97 -11.30 7.11
N MET A 92 -6.71 -11.40 6.73
CA MET A 92 -6.24 -10.88 5.45
C MET A 92 -6.94 -11.59 4.30
N PRO A 93 -7.52 -10.83 3.33
CA PRO A 93 -8.15 -11.45 2.18
C PRO A 93 -7.14 -12.17 1.31
N SER A 94 -7.59 -13.24 0.63
CA SER A 94 -6.80 -13.86 -0.43
C SER A 94 -6.61 -12.87 -1.57
N MET A 95 -5.35 -12.64 -1.97
CA MET A 95 -5.00 -11.72 -3.05
C MET A 95 -3.99 -12.39 -3.98
N ASN A 96 -4.24 -12.30 -5.29
CA ASN A 96 -3.24 -12.68 -6.29
C ASN A 96 -2.31 -11.49 -6.56
N PHE A 97 -1.19 -11.44 -5.83
CA PHE A 97 -0.20 -10.36 -5.98
C PHE A 97 0.49 -10.34 -7.34
N SER A 98 0.62 -11.50 -8.02
CA SER A 98 1.14 -11.55 -9.39
C SER A 98 0.23 -10.74 -10.32
N SER A 99 -1.07 -10.98 -10.27
CA SER A 99 -2.06 -10.22 -11.05
C SER A 99 -2.08 -8.73 -10.69
N MET A 100 -2.08 -8.40 -9.39
CA MET A 100 -2.09 -7.00 -8.92
C MET A 100 -0.88 -6.20 -9.42
N TRP A 101 0.31 -6.79 -9.37
CA TRP A 101 1.54 -6.17 -9.86
C TRP A 101 1.79 -6.37 -11.35
N GLY A 102 0.97 -7.20 -12.02
CA GLY A 102 1.01 -7.38 -13.48
C GLY A 102 2.10 -8.33 -13.95
N PHE A 103 2.54 -9.22 -13.07
CA PHE A 103 3.36 -10.35 -13.45
C PHE A 103 2.50 -11.40 -14.16
N PRO A 104 3.04 -12.06 -15.20
CA PRO A 104 2.38 -13.22 -15.80
C PRO A 104 2.25 -14.36 -14.77
N ASP A 105 1.18 -15.15 -14.91
CA ASP A 105 0.98 -16.38 -14.14
C ASP A 105 2.04 -17.46 -14.48
#